data_AF-J9DVU5-F1
#
_entry.id   AF-J9DVU5-F1
#
_cell.length_a   1.000
_cell.length_b   1.000
_cell.length_c   1.000
_cell.angle_alpha   90.00
_cell.angle_beta   90.00
_cell.angle_gamma   90.00
#
_symmetry.space_group_name_H-M   'P 1'
#
loop_
_entity.id
_entity.type
_entity.pdbx_description
1 polymer ?
#
loop_
_entity_poly.entity_id
_entity_poly.type
_entity_poly.pdbx_seq_one_letter_code
_entity_poly.pdbx_strand_id
1 'polypeptide(L)'
;MCVNRIFRPIWDGLLSLFVTNSLPEVDALTKEERKQLVDSWPKLKEKNPDLFLRAWIKSARMSVNIKKATGLRDDEDPETNGRFISLSPYIEDFVDKLIIEFRCNDAKVNLFY
;
A
#
# COMPACT_ATOMS: atom_id res chain seq x y z
N MET A 1 14.64 -19.44 -4.71
CA MET A 1 15.06 -18.28 -3.88
C MET A 1 15.24 -17.10 -4.82
N CYS A 2 14.45 -16.02 -4.70
CA CYS A 2 14.65 -14.65 -5.27
C CYS A 2 13.32 -13.87 -5.39
N VAL A 3 12.56 -13.73 -4.29
CA VAL A 3 11.39 -12.80 -4.24
C VAL A 3 11.63 -11.67 -3.21
N ASN A 4 12.75 -11.71 -2.48
CA ASN A 4 13.01 -10.83 -1.34
C ASN A 4 13.64 -9.47 -1.67
N ARG A 5 13.87 -9.13 -2.96
CA ARG A 5 14.55 -7.87 -3.33
C ARG A 5 13.63 -6.72 -3.74
N ILE A 6 12.46 -6.99 -4.30
CA ILE A 6 11.55 -5.93 -4.80
C ILE A 6 10.75 -5.31 -3.64
N PHE A 7 10.38 -6.12 -2.63
CA PHE A 7 9.52 -5.66 -1.54
C PHE A 7 10.25 -4.88 -0.43
N ARG A 8 11.59 -4.88 -0.39
CA ARG A 8 12.36 -4.14 0.61
C ARG A 8 12.41 -2.63 0.34
N PRO A 9 12.83 -2.15 -0.85
CA PRO A 9 12.97 -0.71 -1.08
C PRO A 9 11.63 0.05 -1.10
N ILE A 10 10.54 -0.60 -1.52
CA ILE A 10 9.18 0.00 -1.51
C ILE A 10 8.73 0.30 -0.07
N TRP A 11 9.09 -0.56 0.88
CA TRP A 11 8.74 -0.40 2.29
C TRP A 11 9.55 0.72 2.96
N ASP A 12 10.83 0.86 2.59
CA ASP A 12 11.68 1.92 3.14
C ASP A 12 11.26 3.32 2.66
N GLY A 13 10.74 3.42 1.42
CA GLY A 13 10.25 4.69 0.85
C GLY A 13 8.91 5.16 1.44
N LEU A 14 7.97 4.25 1.73
CA LEU A 14 6.67 4.58 2.32
C LEU A 14 6.77 5.06 3.79
N LEU A 15 7.87 4.75 4.48
CA LEU A 15 8.11 5.14 5.87
C LEU A 15 8.88 6.46 6.02
N SER A 16 9.48 6.98 4.94
CA SER A 16 10.10 8.30 4.90
C SER A 16 9.05 9.41 4.70
N LEU A 17 8.06 9.48 5.60
CA LEU A 17 7.16 10.63 5.70
C LEU A 17 7.87 11.81 6.40
N PHE A 18 9.02 12.21 5.87
CA PHE A 18 9.40 13.61 5.90
C PHE A 18 8.63 14.27 4.76
N VAL A 19 7.77 15.22 5.13
CA VAL A 19 7.01 16.05 4.20
C VAL A 19 7.99 16.94 3.44
N THR A 20 8.63 16.38 2.41
CA THR A 20 9.19 17.16 1.30
C THR A 20 8.06 17.33 0.30
N ASN A 21 7.79 18.57 -0.13
CA ASN A 21 6.71 18.93 -1.07
C ASN A 21 6.83 18.28 -2.47
N SER A 22 7.82 17.42 -2.69
CA SER A 22 8.01 16.63 -3.90
C SER A 22 8.18 15.16 -3.53
N LEU A 23 7.41 14.28 -4.18
CA LEU A 23 7.64 12.85 -4.15
C LEU A 23 9.04 12.56 -4.70
N PRO A 24 9.81 11.62 -4.12
CA PRO A 24 11.11 11.24 -4.67
C PRO A 24 10.91 10.78 -6.13
N GLU A 25 11.81 11.21 -7.03
CA GLU A 25 11.85 10.70 -8.40
C GLU A 25 12.27 9.22 -8.33
N VAL A 26 11.28 8.34 -8.46
CA VAL A 26 11.48 6.89 -8.56
C VAL A 26 11.25 6.51 -10.02
N ASP A 27 12.13 5.69 -10.57
CA ASP A 27 11.99 5.18 -11.93
C ASP A 27 10.63 4.50 -12.10
N ALA A 28 9.90 4.89 -13.16
CA ALA A 28 8.64 4.27 -13.49
C ALA A 28 8.85 2.78 -13.79
N LEU A 29 7.93 1.93 -13.31
CA LEU A 29 7.95 0.51 -13.63
C LEU A 29 8.00 0.30 -15.15
N THR A 30 8.82 -0.65 -15.59
CA THR A 30 8.84 -1.09 -16.98
C THR A 30 7.49 -1.73 -17.37
N LYS A 31 7.24 -1.87 -18.67
CA LYS A 31 5.99 -2.49 -19.16
C LYS A 31 5.86 -3.93 -18.69
N GLU A 32 6.97 -4.65 -18.62
CA GLU A 32 7.08 -6.04 -18.21
C GLU A 32 6.81 -6.18 -16.70
N GLU A 33 7.41 -5.32 -15.87
CA GLU A 33 7.18 -5.30 -14.42
C GLU A 33 5.72 -4.98 -14.08
N ARG A 34 5.12 -3.97 -14.75
CA ARG A 34 3.69 -3.66 -14.56
C ARG A 34 2.81 -4.85 -14.93
N LYS A 35 3.09 -5.50 -16.07
CA LYS A 35 2.33 -6.68 -16.50
C LYS A 35 2.43 -7.80 -15.46
N GLN A 36 3.64 -8.09 -14.98
CA GLN A 36 3.85 -9.10 -13.96
C GLN A 36 3.11 -8.77 -12.66
N LEU A 37 3.11 -7.50 -12.23
CA LEU A 37 2.40 -7.07 -11.03
C LEU A 37 0.89 -7.28 -11.19
N VAL A 38 0.30 -6.79 -12.29
CA VAL A 38 -1.14 -6.98 -12.61
C VAL A 38 -1.52 -8.46 -12.63
N ASP A 39 -0.71 -9.30 -13.26
CA ASP A 39 -1.01 -10.73 -13.43
C ASP A 39 -0.83 -11.55 -12.13
N SER A 40 0.00 -11.08 -11.19
CA SER A 40 0.33 -11.77 -9.94
C SER A 40 -0.47 -11.30 -8.74
N TRP A 41 -0.94 -10.05 -8.74
CA TRP A 41 -1.66 -9.45 -7.62
C TRP A 41 -2.93 -10.23 -7.23
N PRO A 42 -3.84 -10.61 -8.13
CA PRO A 42 -5.03 -11.38 -7.77
C PRO A 42 -4.68 -12.74 -7.16
N LYS A 43 -3.68 -13.44 -7.73
CA LYS A 43 -3.21 -14.74 -7.25
C LYS A 43 -2.59 -14.66 -5.86
N LEU A 44 -1.96 -13.54 -5.54
CA LEU A 44 -1.40 -13.29 -4.21
C LEU A 44 -2.54 -13.15 -3.18
N LYS A 45 -3.60 -12.42 -3.52
CA LYS A 45 -4.78 -12.24 -2.65
C LYS A 45 -5.55 -13.54 -2.44
N GLU A 46 -5.74 -14.33 -3.49
CA GLU A 46 -6.39 -15.65 -3.38
C GLU A 46 -5.63 -16.60 -2.42
N LYS A 47 -4.30 -16.59 -2.47
CA LYS A 47 -3.46 -17.41 -1.58
C LYS A 47 -3.37 -16.86 -0.16
N ASN A 48 -3.62 -15.56 0.01
CA ASN A 48 -3.47 -14.88 1.29
C ASN A 48 -4.48 -13.73 1.43
N PRO A 49 -5.76 -14.06 1.75
CA PRO A 49 -6.83 -13.06 1.82
C PRO A 49 -6.58 -11.97 2.86
N ASP A 50 -5.95 -12.31 3.99
CA ASP A 50 -5.68 -11.36 5.08
C ASP A 50 -4.36 -10.61 4.93
N LEU A 51 -3.70 -10.70 3.77
CA LEU A 51 -2.40 -10.05 3.56
C LEU A 51 -2.48 -8.55 3.78
N PHE A 52 -3.51 -7.90 3.20
CA PHE A 52 -3.65 -6.46 3.25
C PHE A 52 -3.96 -5.98 4.67
N LEU A 53 -4.95 -6.60 5.33
CA LEU A 53 -5.33 -6.27 6.70
C LEU A 53 -4.14 -6.41 7.67
N ARG A 54 -3.36 -7.48 7.54
CA ARG A 54 -2.15 -7.67 8.37
C ARG A 54 -1.09 -6.60 8.09
N ALA A 55 -0.88 -6.22 6.83
CA ALA A 55 0.03 -5.13 6.48
C ALA A 55 -0.46 -3.79 7.05
N TRP A 56 -1.76 -3.53 7.01
CA TRP A 56 -2.42 -2.34 7.55
C TRP A 56 -2.26 -2.23 9.07
N ILE A 57 -2.54 -3.30 9.82
CA ILE A 57 -2.32 -3.35 11.27
C ILE A 57 -0.84 -3.11 11.60
N LYS A 58 0.06 -3.78 10.88
CA LYS A 58 1.50 -3.67 11.11
C LYS A 58 2.01 -2.25 10.82
N SER A 59 1.49 -1.56 9.82
CA SER A 59 1.92 -0.20 9.48
C SER A 59 1.65 0.79 10.62
N ALA A 60 0.47 0.71 11.27
CA ALA A 60 0.16 1.53 12.44
C ALA A 60 0.95 1.14 13.69
N ARG A 61 1.32 -0.14 13.85
CA ARG A 61 2.24 -0.57 14.93
C ARG A 61 3.65 0.00 14.74
N MET A 62 4.09 0.20 13.50
CA MET A 62 5.44 0.69 13.17
C MET A 62 5.54 2.20 12.99
N SER A 63 4.43 2.92 12.81
CA SER A 63 4.42 4.34 12.49
C SER A 63 3.41 5.12 13.32
N VAL A 64 3.91 5.99 14.19
CA VAL A 64 3.11 6.95 14.97
C VAL A 64 2.34 7.91 14.06
N ASN A 65 2.87 8.22 12.87
CA ASN A 65 2.19 9.10 11.92
C ASN A 65 0.93 8.45 11.36
N ILE A 66 0.96 7.14 11.09
CA ILE A 66 -0.24 6.40 10.66
C ILE A 66 -1.29 6.40 11.77
N LYS A 67 -0.87 6.18 13.03
CA LYS A 67 -1.77 6.28 14.18
C LYS A 67 -2.46 7.65 14.24
N LYS A 68 -1.67 8.73 14.21
CA LYS A 68 -2.17 10.12 14.22
C LYS A 68 -3.12 10.41 13.06
N ALA A 69 -2.73 10.06 11.83
CA ALA A 69 -3.52 10.33 10.63
C ALA A 69 -4.88 9.59 10.62
N THR A 70 -4.93 8.42 11.26
CA THR A 70 -6.15 7.61 11.35
C THR A 70 -6.96 7.87 12.62
N GLY A 71 -6.45 8.73 13.51
CA GLY A 71 -7.06 9.04 14.80
C GLY A 71 -6.92 7.93 15.85
N LEU A 72 -6.00 7.00 15.63
CA LEU A 72 -5.64 5.96 16.60
C LEU A 72 -4.76 6.56 17.70
N ARG A 73 -5.00 6.21 18.96
CA ARG A 73 -4.16 6.68 20.06
C ARG A 73 -2.82 5.93 20.10
N ASP A 74 -1.81 6.55 20.69
CA ASP A 74 -0.47 5.96 20.78
C ASP A 74 -0.45 4.64 21.58
N ASP A 75 -1.29 4.55 22.62
CA ASP A 75 -1.44 3.39 23.50
C ASP A 75 -2.45 2.34 23.02
N GLU A 76 -3.17 2.63 21.94
CA GLU A 76 -4.19 1.74 21.39
C GLU A 76 -3.58 0.71 20.42
N ASP A 77 -4.09 -0.52 20.47
CA ASP A 77 -3.72 -1.59 19.54
C ASP A 77 -4.56 -1.51 18.27
N PRO A 78 -3.95 -1.28 17.08
CA PRO A 78 -4.67 -1.19 15.81
C PRO A 78 -5.54 -2.41 15.48
N GLU A 79 -5.16 -3.59 15.99
CA GLU A 79 -5.90 -4.84 15.77
C GLU A 79 -7.20 -4.95 16.57
N THR A 80 -7.39 -4.10 17.57
CA THR A 80 -8.61 -4.08 18.40
C THR A 80 -9.49 -2.87 18.12
N ASN A 81 -8.97 -1.86 17.43
CA ASN A 81 -9.72 -0.68 17.05
C ASN A 81 -10.58 -0.94 15.80
N GLY A 82 -11.88 -1.12 16.00
CA GLY A 82 -12.84 -1.40 14.92
C GLY A 82 -12.90 -0.29 13.86
N ARG A 83 -12.71 0.98 14.24
CA ARG A 83 -12.69 2.09 13.27
C ARG A 83 -11.47 1.98 12.35
N PHE A 84 -10.30 1.69 12.90
CA PHE A 84 -9.07 1.52 12.14
C PHE A 84 -9.14 0.31 11.20
N ILE A 85 -9.66 -0.82 11.69
CA ILE A 85 -9.88 -2.02 10.86
C ILE A 85 -10.87 -1.75 9.73
N SER A 86 -11.95 -1.02 10.01
CA SER A 86 -12.96 -0.70 9.01
C SER A 86 -12.44 0.09 7.80
N LEU A 87 -11.28 0.77 7.94
CA LEU A 87 -10.63 1.47 6.82
C LEU A 87 -9.95 0.52 5.83
N SER A 88 -9.49 -0.65 6.31
CA SER A 88 -8.73 -1.63 5.51
C SER A 88 -9.38 -1.94 4.14
N PRO A 89 -10.66 -2.35 4.05
CA PRO A 89 -11.26 -2.71 2.76
C PRO A 89 -11.31 -1.55 1.76
N TYR A 90 -11.47 -0.30 2.22
CA TYR A 90 -11.52 0.87 1.32
C TYR A 90 -10.14 1.21 0.75
N ILE A 91 -9.10 1.10 1.57
CA ILE A 91 -7.72 1.33 1.13
C ILE A 91 -7.28 0.19 0.22
N GLU A 92 -7.69 -1.05 0.52
CA GLU A 92 -7.43 -2.21 -0.32
C GLU A 92 -8.08 -2.06 -1.70
N ASP A 93 -9.34 -1.63 -1.78
CA ASP A 93 -10.03 -1.35 -3.04
C ASP A 93 -9.31 -0.27 -3.87
N PHE A 94 -8.84 0.80 -3.22
CA PHE A 94 -8.03 1.81 -3.89
C PHE A 94 -6.73 1.22 -4.49
N VAL A 95 -6.02 0.37 -3.74
CA VAL A 95 -4.80 -0.28 -4.21
C VAL A 95 -5.10 -1.28 -5.34
N ASP A 96 -6.20 -2.02 -5.24
CA ASP A 96 -6.66 -2.92 -6.29
C ASP A 96 -6.93 -2.14 -7.59
N LYS A 97 -7.61 -1.00 -7.52
CA LYS A 97 -7.85 -0.14 -8.69
C LYS A 97 -6.54 0.41 -9.26
N LEU A 98 -5.64 0.89 -8.41
CA LEU A 98 -4.31 1.37 -8.81
C LEU A 98 -3.53 0.30 -9.60
N ILE A 99 -3.55 -0.93 -9.12
CA ILE A 99 -2.80 -2.03 -9.73
C ILE A 99 -3.54 -2.58 -10.95
N ILE A 100 -4.84 -2.87 -10.88
CA ILE A 100 -5.57 -3.62 -11.92
C ILE A 100 -6.15 -2.71 -12.98
N GLU A 101 -6.89 -1.66 -12.59
CA GLU A 101 -7.59 -0.78 -13.51
C GLU A 101 -6.62 0.22 -14.15
N PHE A 102 -5.89 0.94 -13.30
CA PHE A 102 -4.94 1.94 -13.74
C PHE A 102 -3.62 1.33 -14.22
N ARG A 103 -3.36 0.05 -13.92
CA ARG A 103 -2.10 -0.64 -14.28
C ARG A 103 -0.86 0.13 -13.84
N CYS A 104 -0.91 0.79 -12.68
CA CYS A 104 0.13 1.68 -12.18
C CYS A 104 0.57 2.73 -13.23
N ASN A 105 -0.38 3.25 -14.02
CA ASN A 105 -0.16 4.28 -15.02
C ASN A 105 -0.92 5.55 -14.59
N ASP A 106 -0.16 6.53 -14.13
CA ASP A 106 -0.59 7.85 -13.68
C ASP A 106 -1.29 8.67 -14.78
N ALA A 107 -0.90 8.51 -16.05
CA ALA A 107 -1.60 9.16 -17.17
C ALA A 107 -3.07 8.72 -17.28
N LYS A 108 -3.43 7.55 -16.75
CA LYS A 108 -4.82 7.08 -16.68
C LYS A 108 -5.57 7.57 -15.44
N VAL A 109 -4.87 8.01 -14.40
CA VAL A 109 -5.47 8.55 -13.17
C VAL A 109 -5.99 9.97 -13.39
N ASN A 110 -5.32 10.75 -14.25
CA ASN A 110 -5.68 12.15 -14.56
C ASN A 110 -6.96 12.34 -15.42
N LEU A 111 -7.67 11.26 -15.79
CA LEU A 111 -8.92 11.35 -16.58
C LEU A 111 -10.19 11.40 -15.74
N PHE A 112 -10.08 11.36 -14.40
CA PHE A 112 -11.22 11.27 -13.47
C PHE A 112 -11.48 12.55 -12.65
N TYR A 113 -10.86 13.69 -13.01
CA TYR A 113 -11.13 15.01 -12.44
C TYR A 113 -11.44 16.03 -13.53
#